data_AF-A0AAD2GZF9-F1
#
_entry.id   AF-A0AAD2GZF9-F1
#
_cell.length_a   1.000
_cell.length_b   1.000
_cell.length_c   1.000
_cell.angle_alpha   90.00
_cell.angle_beta   90.00
_cell.angle_gamma   90.00
#
_symmetry.space_group_name_H-M   'P 1'
#
loop_
_entity.id
_entity.type
_entity.pdbx_description
1 polymer ?
#
loop_
_entity_poly.entity_id
_entity_poly.type
_entity_poly.pdbx_seq_one_letter_code
_entity_poly.pdbx_strand_id
1 'polypeptide(L)'
;MLVKRNMDDLMELELPVGGIAACHACACNPRKFPHYPKDWVPENCGFSAVSGPAGAQPVPSDSPRPHNLLNSGTVVLEPSIELAQQMYHFLATDERVPSFSFPDQDLLAAFFHGKWRSINWYYNALRTLRTVHAAIWDDDLVRCVHYILADKPWQVRDSKEFAVVNGWWWEQYEDMSRQLDSEALALVSSIVAPA
;
A
#
# COMPACT_ATOMS: atom_id res chain seq x y z
N MET A 1 -0.60 -9.00 3.21
CA MET A 1 -1.08 -7.87 4.04
C MET A 1 -1.72 -8.44 5.29
N LEU A 2 -2.05 -7.61 6.29
CA LEU A 2 -2.83 -8.03 7.46
C LEU A 2 -3.96 -7.03 7.71
N VAL A 3 -5.21 -7.47 7.56
CA VAL A 3 -6.38 -6.67 7.93
C VAL A 3 -6.55 -6.72 9.44
N LYS A 4 -6.46 -5.57 10.10
CA LYS A 4 -6.59 -5.42 11.56
C LYS A 4 -7.98 -4.98 12.00
N ARG A 5 -8.71 -4.27 11.14
CA ARG A 5 -10.04 -3.72 11.43
C ARG A 5 -10.88 -3.71 10.17
N ASN A 6 -12.19 -3.68 10.34
CA ASN A 6 -13.17 -3.55 9.26
C ASN A 6 -12.87 -2.30 8.39
N MET A 7 -13.09 -2.43 7.08
CA MET A 7 -12.88 -1.39 6.07
C MET A 7 -14.11 -1.24 5.16
N ASP A 8 -15.30 -1.65 5.63
CA ASP A 8 -16.51 -1.65 4.81
C ASP A 8 -16.98 -0.22 4.52
N ASP A 9 -16.53 0.76 5.30
CA ASP A 9 -16.70 2.18 5.02
C ASP A 9 -16.06 2.62 3.70
N LEU A 10 -15.09 1.87 3.16
CA LEU A 10 -14.58 2.08 1.80
C LEU A 10 -15.62 1.78 0.71
N MET A 11 -16.64 0.96 0.99
CA MET A 11 -17.70 0.63 0.04
C MET A 11 -18.72 1.77 -0.14
N GLU A 12 -18.75 2.71 0.81
CA GLU A 12 -19.61 3.90 0.77
C GLU A 12 -18.88 5.12 0.18
N LEU A 13 -17.61 4.96 -0.20
CA LEU A 13 -16.78 6.05 -0.69
C LEU A 13 -17.21 6.51 -2.09
N GLU A 14 -17.56 7.79 -2.23
CA GLU A 14 -17.76 8.41 -3.53
C GLU A 14 -16.45 8.48 -4.32
N LEU A 15 -16.44 7.79 -5.46
CA LEU A 15 -15.32 7.76 -6.41
C LEU A 15 -15.46 8.83 -7.49
N PRO A 16 -14.33 9.34 -8.04
CA PRO A 16 -14.37 10.13 -9.27
C PRO A 16 -15.01 9.31 -10.41
N VAL A 17 -15.71 9.96 -11.34
CA VAL A 17 -16.34 9.28 -12.48
C VAL A 17 -15.28 8.55 -13.31
N GLY A 18 -15.44 7.24 -13.45
CA GLY A 18 -14.46 6.38 -14.14
C GLY A 18 -13.09 6.34 -13.46
N GLY A 19 -13.06 6.60 -12.15
CA GLY A 19 -11.85 6.71 -11.34
C GLY A 19 -11.77 5.69 -10.21
N ILE A 20 -10.72 5.83 -9.41
CA ILE A 20 -10.44 4.96 -8.26
C ILE A 20 -10.12 5.76 -7.00
N ALA A 21 -10.00 5.10 -5.86
CA ALA A 21 -9.38 5.67 -4.67
C ALA A 21 -8.26 4.79 -4.14
N ALA A 22 -7.19 5.40 -3.63
CA ALA A 22 -5.99 4.71 -3.15
C ALA A 22 -5.22 5.58 -2.15
N CYS A 23 -4.28 4.98 -1.41
CA CYS A 23 -3.34 5.75 -0.60
C CYS A 23 -2.28 6.39 -1.50
N HIS A 24 -1.68 7.50 -1.06
CA HIS A 24 -0.47 8.03 -1.70
C HIS A 24 0.68 7.01 -1.67
N ALA A 25 1.53 7.03 -2.69
CA ALA A 25 2.82 6.35 -2.63
C ALA A 25 3.73 7.05 -1.60
N CYS A 26 4.42 6.26 -0.77
CA CYS A 26 5.45 6.81 0.09
C CYS A 26 6.72 7.09 -0.72
N ALA A 27 6.96 8.36 -1.04
CA ALA A 27 8.09 8.80 -1.84
C ALA A 27 9.34 9.10 -0.99
N CYS A 28 9.47 8.58 0.23
CA CYS A 28 10.63 8.89 1.09
C CYS A 28 11.90 8.08 0.78
N ASN A 29 11.76 6.94 0.10
CA ASN A 29 12.86 6.00 -0.20
C ASN A 29 13.86 5.80 0.97
N PRO A 30 13.41 5.35 2.16
CA PRO A 30 14.25 5.30 3.37
C PRO A 30 15.48 4.39 3.22
N ARG A 31 15.40 3.37 2.35
CA ARG A 31 16.50 2.44 2.04
C ARG A 31 17.41 2.93 0.91
N LYS A 32 17.15 4.11 0.36
CA LYS A 32 17.94 4.75 -0.71
C LYS A 32 18.15 3.80 -1.90
N PHE A 33 17.10 3.08 -2.29
CA PHE A 33 17.18 2.19 -3.44
C PHE A 33 17.60 2.98 -4.69
N PRO A 34 18.71 2.64 -5.35
CA PRO A 34 19.25 3.45 -6.46
C PRO A 34 18.35 3.52 -7.69
N HIS A 35 17.49 2.50 -7.87
CA HIS A 35 16.57 2.40 -8.99
C HIS A 35 15.26 3.16 -8.75
N TYR A 36 15.02 3.69 -7.55
CA TYR A 36 13.85 4.54 -7.30
C TYR A 36 14.08 5.93 -7.91
N PRO A 37 13.02 6.64 -8.34
CA PRO A 37 13.18 7.97 -8.92
C PRO A 37 13.89 8.94 -7.97
N LYS A 38 14.74 9.81 -8.51
CA LYS A 38 15.60 10.72 -7.72
C LYS A 38 14.83 11.75 -6.90
N ASP A 39 13.61 12.05 -7.31
CA ASP A 39 12.71 12.97 -6.61
C ASP A 39 11.89 12.30 -5.50
N TRP A 40 12.11 11.00 -5.25
CA TRP A 40 11.60 10.32 -4.06
C TRP A 40 12.47 10.68 -2.86
N VAL A 41 12.13 11.83 -2.28
CA VAL A 41 12.69 12.36 -1.03
C VAL A 41 11.56 12.75 -0.07
N PRO A 42 11.82 12.81 1.24
CA PRO A 42 10.79 13.15 2.24
C PRO A 42 10.04 14.44 1.95
N GLU A 43 10.70 15.46 1.41
CA GLU A 43 10.13 16.76 1.07
C GLU A 43 9.04 16.68 -0.01
N ASN A 44 9.11 15.65 -0.86
CA ASN A 44 8.16 15.43 -1.96
C ASN A 44 7.09 14.37 -1.64
N CYS A 45 7.12 13.77 -0.45
CA CYS A 45 6.19 12.71 -0.07
C CYS A 45 4.84 13.29 0.37
N GLY A 46 3.73 12.80 -0.21
CA GLY A 46 2.38 13.25 0.18
C GLY A 46 2.10 13.06 1.67
N PHE A 47 2.65 12.00 2.30
CA PHE A 47 2.49 11.78 3.74
C PHE A 47 3.20 12.84 4.60
N SER A 48 4.18 13.57 4.08
CA SER A 48 4.84 14.68 4.79
C SER A 48 3.93 15.90 4.97
N ALA A 49 2.87 16.01 4.16
CA ALA A 49 1.89 17.10 4.24
C ALA A 49 0.69 16.78 5.16
N VAL A 50 0.61 15.58 5.72
CA VAL A 50 -0.51 15.14 6.57
C VAL A 50 -0.32 15.63 8.01
N SER A 51 -1.31 16.35 8.53
CA SER A 51 -1.30 16.88 9.91
C SER A 51 -1.83 15.86 10.92
N GLY A 52 -0.97 14.90 11.30
CA GLY A 52 -1.26 13.92 12.35
C GLY A 52 -2.10 12.72 11.89
N PRO A 53 -2.45 11.79 12.79
CA PRO A 53 -2.94 10.48 12.39
C PRO A 53 -4.27 10.44 11.65
N ALA A 54 -5.20 11.32 12.02
CA ALA A 54 -6.49 11.50 11.37
C ALA A 54 -6.52 12.68 10.38
N GLY A 55 -5.36 13.24 10.03
CA GLY A 55 -5.25 14.37 9.12
C GLY A 55 -5.80 14.06 7.72
N ALA A 56 -6.38 15.09 7.09
CA ALA A 56 -6.82 15.00 5.71
C ALA A 56 -5.63 14.63 4.80
N GLN A 57 -5.85 13.70 3.87
CA GLN A 57 -4.82 13.35 2.92
C GLN A 57 -4.72 14.41 1.82
N PRO A 58 -3.53 14.69 1.28
CA PRO A 58 -3.39 15.63 0.19
C PRO A 58 -4.25 15.20 -1.00
N VAL A 59 -4.87 16.17 -1.67
CA VAL A 59 -5.49 15.94 -2.98
C VAL A 59 -4.36 15.62 -3.97
N PRO A 60 -4.53 14.61 -4.84
CA PRO A 60 -3.54 14.32 -5.87
C PRO A 60 -3.20 15.56 -6.71
N SER A 61 -1.91 15.84 -6.88
CA SER A 61 -1.42 17.00 -7.63
C SER A 61 -0.14 16.66 -8.39
N ASP A 62 0.12 17.37 -9.49
CA ASP A 62 1.34 17.17 -10.29
C ASP A 62 2.59 17.84 -9.70
N SER A 63 2.41 18.59 -8.61
CA SER A 63 3.50 19.34 -7.97
C SER A 63 3.45 19.18 -6.45
N PRO A 64 4.51 18.63 -5.83
CA PRO A 64 5.62 17.92 -6.47
C PRO A 64 5.15 16.63 -7.18
N ARG A 65 5.90 16.15 -8.18
CA ARG A 65 5.50 14.99 -9.01
C ARG A 65 5.00 13.79 -8.19
N PRO A 66 5.62 13.36 -7.07
CA PRO A 66 5.14 12.21 -6.33
C PRO A 66 3.75 12.36 -5.70
N HIS A 67 3.19 13.57 -5.61
CA HIS A 67 1.82 13.78 -5.14
C HIS A 67 0.75 13.25 -6.11
N ASN A 68 1.09 12.95 -7.36
CA ASN A 68 0.16 12.27 -8.28
C ASN A 68 0.30 10.73 -8.23
N LEU A 69 1.25 10.21 -7.45
CA LEU A 69 1.50 8.78 -7.35
C LEU A 69 0.67 8.15 -6.22
N LEU A 70 -0.13 7.16 -6.59
CA LEU A 70 -0.81 6.29 -5.65
C LEU A 70 0.03 5.06 -5.32
N ASN A 71 -0.28 4.38 -4.21
CA ASN A 71 0.20 3.02 -3.94
C ASN A 71 -0.88 2.00 -4.32
N SER A 72 -0.50 0.98 -5.09
CA SER A 72 -1.39 -0.07 -5.59
C SER A 72 -1.79 -1.13 -4.56
N GLY A 73 -1.30 -1.06 -3.30
CA GLY A 73 -1.58 -2.06 -2.27
C GLY A 73 -3.04 -2.11 -1.81
N THR A 74 -3.76 -1.00 -1.84
CA THR A 74 -5.21 -0.95 -1.58
C THR A 74 -5.84 0.04 -2.53
N VAL A 75 -6.81 -0.45 -3.30
CA VAL A 75 -7.52 0.30 -4.33
C VAL A 75 -9.01 0.07 -4.16
N VAL A 76 -9.78 1.15 -4.10
CA VAL A 76 -11.24 1.14 -4.15
C VAL A 76 -11.65 1.50 -5.57
N LEU A 77 -12.49 0.68 -6.18
CA LEU A 77 -12.95 0.86 -7.55
C LEU A 77 -14.40 0.39 -7.69
N GLU A 78 -15.09 0.94 -8.68
CA GLU A 78 -16.35 0.39 -9.16
C GLU A 78 -16.07 -0.55 -10.34
N PRO A 79 -16.47 -1.83 -10.27
CA PRO A 79 -16.25 -2.77 -11.37
C PRO A 79 -16.97 -2.30 -12.65
N SER A 80 -16.24 -2.17 -13.75
CA SER A 80 -16.79 -1.84 -15.07
C SER A 80 -16.03 -2.59 -16.15
N ILE A 81 -16.78 -3.25 -17.03
CA ILE A 81 -16.22 -3.95 -18.20
C ILE A 81 -15.60 -2.94 -19.16
N GLU A 82 -16.25 -1.80 -19.34
CA GLU A 82 -15.80 -0.72 -20.22
C GLU A 82 -14.47 -0.14 -19.73
N LEU A 83 -14.33 0.14 -18.43
CA LEU A 83 -13.07 0.61 -17.85
C LEU A 83 -11.97 -0.45 -17.98
N ALA A 84 -12.28 -1.73 -17.75
CA ALA A 84 -11.30 -2.80 -17.91
C ALA A 84 -10.79 -2.89 -19.36
N GLN A 85 -11.68 -2.78 -20.36
CA GLN A 85 -11.30 -2.76 -21.77
C GLN A 85 -10.42 -1.57 -22.12
N GLN A 86 -10.72 -0.38 -21.58
CA GLN A 86 -9.88 0.81 -21.74
C GLN A 86 -8.50 0.61 -21.12
N MET A 87 -8.42 0.02 -19.92
CA MET A 87 -7.15 -0.30 -19.26
C MET A 87 -6.33 -1.32 -20.04
N TYR A 88 -6.95 -2.37 -20.60
CA TYR A 88 -6.26 -3.34 -21.44
C TYR A 88 -5.75 -2.73 -22.74
N HIS A 89 -6.55 -1.86 -23.36
CA HIS A 89 -6.10 -1.11 -24.53
C HIS A 89 -4.88 -0.25 -24.18
N PHE A 90 -4.96 0.54 -23.09
CA PHE A 90 -3.85 1.35 -22.60
C PHE A 90 -2.58 0.50 -22.36
N LEU A 91 -2.73 -0.64 -21.68
CA LEU A 91 -1.62 -1.56 -21.40
C LEU A 91 -0.97 -2.09 -22.69
N ALA A 92 -1.76 -2.31 -23.75
CA ALA A 92 -1.28 -2.83 -25.02
C ALA A 92 -0.67 -1.77 -25.95
N THR A 93 -1.05 -0.49 -25.79
CA THR A 93 -0.71 0.55 -26.78
C THR A 93 0.09 1.72 -26.23
N ASP A 94 0.11 1.99 -24.92
CA ASP A 94 0.82 3.15 -24.37
C ASP A 94 2.34 2.90 -24.33
N GLU A 95 3.09 3.77 -25.00
CA GLU A 95 4.55 3.65 -25.16
C GLU A 95 5.33 3.73 -23.83
N ARG A 96 4.70 4.22 -22.75
CA ARG A 96 5.34 4.28 -21.43
C ARG A 96 5.34 2.94 -20.71
N VAL A 97 4.43 2.02 -21.05
CA VAL A 97 4.28 0.73 -20.34
C VAL A 97 5.60 -0.05 -20.23
N PRO A 98 6.42 -0.19 -21.28
CA PRO A 98 7.72 -0.88 -21.18
C PRO A 98 8.73 -0.22 -20.23
N SER A 99 8.51 1.04 -19.85
CA SER A 99 9.40 1.80 -18.94
C SER A 99 8.99 1.74 -17.47
N PHE A 100 7.81 1.17 -17.16
CA PHE A 100 7.29 1.11 -15.80
C PHE A 100 8.17 0.25 -14.90
N SER A 101 8.63 0.85 -13.80
CA SER A 101 9.51 0.21 -12.82
C SER A 101 8.70 -0.44 -11.69
N PHE A 102 7.47 0.04 -11.47
CA PHE A 102 6.49 -0.50 -10.55
C PHE A 102 5.25 -0.87 -11.37
N PRO A 103 5.19 -2.05 -12.02
CA PRO A 103 4.29 -2.29 -13.15
C PRO A 103 2.81 -1.99 -12.87
N ASP A 104 2.29 -2.46 -11.74
CA ASP A 104 0.92 -2.23 -11.30
C ASP A 104 0.69 -0.79 -10.83
N GLN A 105 1.60 -0.25 -10.03
CA GLN A 105 1.47 1.11 -9.48
C GLN A 105 1.60 2.19 -10.56
N ASP A 106 2.58 2.07 -11.45
CA ASP A 106 2.82 3.01 -12.55
C ASP A 106 1.69 2.95 -13.58
N LEU A 107 1.15 1.75 -13.86
CA LEU A 107 -0.03 1.59 -14.70
C LEU A 107 -1.23 2.33 -14.12
N LEU A 108 -1.55 2.11 -12.84
CA LEU A 108 -2.68 2.77 -12.19
C LEU A 108 -2.48 4.28 -12.10
N ALA A 109 -1.29 4.75 -11.75
CA ALA A 109 -0.98 6.18 -11.70
C ALA A 109 -1.06 6.85 -13.08
N ALA A 110 -0.62 6.18 -14.14
CA ALA A 110 -0.66 6.72 -15.50
C ALA A 110 -2.08 6.69 -16.11
N PHE A 111 -2.83 5.59 -15.93
CA PHE A 111 -4.17 5.43 -16.49
C PHE A 111 -5.20 6.29 -15.77
N PHE A 112 -5.16 6.33 -14.42
CA PHE A 112 -6.08 7.11 -13.59
C PHE A 112 -5.53 8.49 -13.25
N HIS A 113 -4.55 9.01 -14.01
CA HIS A 113 -4.05 10.38 -13.82
C HIS A 113 -5.20 11.39 -13.85
N GLY A 114 -5.30 12.23 -12.81
CA GLY A 114 -6.41 13.18 -12.63
C GLY A 114 -7.78 12.55 -12.29
N LYS A 115 -7.87 11.22 -12.19
CA LYS A 115 -9.12 10.46 -11.92
C LYS A 115 -8.96 9.52 -10.73
N TRP A 116 -8.24 9.94 -9.70
CA TRP A 116 -8.18 9.20 -8.45
C TRP A 116 -8.33 10.09 -7.22
N ARG A 117 -8.80 9.49 -6.13
CA ARG A 117 -9.00 10.14 -4.83
C ARG A 117 -8.06 9.52 -3.80
N SER A 118 -7.42 10.36 -2.98
CA SER A 118 -6.63 9.86 -1.86
C SER A 118 -7.53 9.38 -0.70
N ILE A 119 -7.19 8.21 -0.14
CA ILE A 119 -7.76 7.70 1.13
C ILE A 119 -6.68 7.69 2.22
N ASN A 120 -7.12 7.68 3.47
CA ASN A 120 -6.22 7.72 4.63
C ASN A 120 -5.18 6.60 4.62
N TRP A 121 -3.95 6.96 5.02
CA TRP A 121 -2.78 6.06 5.09
C TRP A 121 -3.06 4.74 5.81
N TYR A 122 -3.96 4.74 6.80
CA TYR A 122 -4.25 3.57 7.61
C TYR A 122 -5.02 2.46 6.89
N TYR A 123 -5.60 2.73 5.71
CA TYR A 123 -6.19 1.70 4.83
C TYR A 123 -5.13 0.89 4.07
N ASN A 124 -3.91 1.43 3.94
CA ASN A 124 -2.78 0.76 3.30
C ASN A 124 -1.50 1.11 4.08
N ALA A 125 -1.50 0.76 5.36
CA ALA A 125 -0.46 1.15 6.30
C ALA A 125 0.85 0.44 5.96
N LEU A 126 1.69 1.05 5.13
CA LEU A 126 3.01 0.51 4.83
C LEU A 126 3.77 0.39 6.15
N ARG A 127 4.33 -0.78 6.45
CA ARG A 127 5.02 -0.99 7.73
C ARG A 127 6.12 0.03 8.01
N THR A 128 6.72 0.60 6.96
CA THR A 128 7.78 1.62 7.05
C THR A 128 7.24 2.97 7.53
N LEU A 129 5.95 3.27 7.34
CA LEU A 129 5.35 4.54 7.79
C LEU A 129 5.46 4.71 9.31
N ARG A 130 5.42 3.62 10.08
CA ARG A 130 5.56 3.66 11.55
C ARG A 130 6.86 4.33 12.00
N THR A 131 7.92 4.22 11.20
CA THR A 131 9.22 4.85 11.47
C THR A 131 9.41 6.12 10.66
N VAL A 132 9.09 6.08 9.36
CA VAL A 132 9.37 7.17 8.41
C VAL A 132 8.41 8.35 8.57
N HIS A 133 7.16 8.10 8.96
CA HIS A 133 6.15 9.11 9.21
C HIS A 133 5.50 8.90 10.59
N ALA A 134 6.34 8.79 11.64
CA ALA A 134 5.87 8.53 13.01
C ALA A 134 4.82 9.55 13.51
N ALA A 135 4.85 10.79 13.01
CA ALA A 135 3.91 11.84 13.38
C ALA A 135 2.46 11.56 12.93
N ILE A 136 2.26 10.76 11.88
CA ILE A 136 0.92 10.38 11.39
C ILE A 136 0.55 8.96 11.79
N TRP A 137 1.50 8.19 12.32
CA TRP A 137 1.23 6.81 12.65
C TRP A 137 0.49 6.70 13.99
N ASP A 138 -0.60 5.94 13.98
CA ASP A 138 -1.31 5.52 15.18
C ASP A 138 -1.69 4.03 15.03
N ASP A 139 -1.17 3.20 15.94
CA ASP A 139 -1.42 1.76 15.97
C ASP A 139 -2.94 1.45 16.01
N ASP A 140 -3.74 2.34 16.60
CA ASP A 140 -5.20 2.21 16.69
C ASP A 140 -5.94 2.63 15.42
N LEU A 141 -5.33 3.38 14.50
CA LEU A 141 -6.02 3.71 13.25
C LEU A 141 -5.83 2.64 12.19
N VAL A 142 -4.75 1.85 12.26
CA VAL A 142 -4.39 0.83 11.27
C VAL A 142 -5.57 -0.09 10.93
N ARG A 143 -5.99 -0.07 9.67
CA ARG A 143 -7.01 -0.96 9.11
C ARG A 143 -6.40 -2.14 8.38
N CYS A 144 -5.41 -1.88 7.53
CA CYS A 144 -4.68 -2.94 6.82
C CYS A 144 -3.19 -2.64 6.77
N VAL A 145 -2.38 -3.56 7.27
CA VAL A 145 -0.92 -3.49 7.23
C VAL A 145 -0.41 -4.01 5.90
N HIS A 146 0.39 -3.19 5.23
CA HIS A 146 1.14 -3.57 4.05
C HIS A 146 2.61 -3.83 4.41
N TYR A 147 2.98 -5.12 4.46
CA TYR A 147 4.36 -5.58 4.58
C TYR A 147 5.11 -5.38 3.25
N ILE A 148 5.26 -4.11 2.85
CA ILE A 148 5.98 -3.69 1.66
C ILE A 148 7.48 -3.98 1.81
N LEU A 149 8.17 -4.22 0.68
CA LEU A 149 9.59 -4.64 0.57
C LEU A 149 9.84 -6.14 0.75
N ALA A 150 11.05 -6.59 0.40
CA ALA A 150 11.39 -8.01 0.24
C ALA A 150 11.52 -8.78 1.56
N ASP A 151 11.93 -8.13 2.64
CA ASP A 151 12.14 -8.73 3.96
C ASP A 151 10.80 -8.95 4.66
N LYS A 152 10.16 -10.11 4.48
CA LYS A 152 8.80 -10.35 4.99
C LYS A 152 8.80 -10.83 6.45
N PRO A 153 7.73 -10.57 7.24
CA PRO A 153 7.65 -11.06 8.62
C PRO A 153 7.72 -12.59 8.71
N TRP A 154 7.18 -13.31 7.71
CA TRP A 154 7.26 -14.78 7.62
C TRP A 154 8.63 -15.32 7.20
N GLN A 155 9.62 -14.47 6.91
CA GLN A 155 10.98 -14.91 6.59
C GLN A 155 11.95 -14.74 7.76
N VAL A 156 11.66 -13.80 8.67
CA VAL A 156 12.49 -13.50 9.84
C VAL A 156 11.60 -13.14 11.01
N ARG A 157 11.64 -13.96 12.06
CA ARG A 157 10.83 -13.75 13.27
C ARG A 157 11.29 -12.53 14.08
N ASP A 158 12.59 -12.43 14.31
CA ASP A 158 13.18 -11.41 15.19
C ASP A 158 13.66 -10.16 14.43
N SER A 159 12.72 -9.38 13.89
CA SER A 159 13.04 -8.05 13.35
C SER A 159 13.01 -6.99 14.46
N LYS A 160 14.18 -6.47 14.85
CA LYS A 160 14.26 -5.35 15.80
C LYS A 160 13.68 -4.05 15.22
N GLU A 161 13.85 -3.83 13.92
CA GLU A 161 13.39 -2.61 13.23
C GLU A 161 11.86 -2.53 13.14
N PHE A 162 11.19 -3.67 12.90
CA PHE A 162 9.74 -3.75 12.70
C PHE A 162 9.03 -4.57 13.77
N ALA A 163 9.60 -4.67 14.97
CA ALA A 163 9.15 -5.59 16.02
C ALA A 163 7.64 -5.56 16.26
N VAL A 164 7.05 -4.37 16.38
CA VAL A 164 5.60 -4.22 16.63
C VAL A 164 4.76 -4.71 15.45
N VAL A 165 5.03 -4.20 14.25
CA VAL A 165 4.21 -4.47 13.05
C VAL A 165 4.40 -5.92 12.57
N ASN A 166 5.60 -6.47 12.68
CA ASN A 166 5.86 -7.88 12.41
C ASN A 166 5.26 -8.77 13.52
N GLY A 167 5.28 -8.32 14.78
CA GLY A 167 4.62 -9.01 15.89
C GLY A 167 3.14 -9.25 15.63
N TRP A 168 2.42 -8.25 15.11
CA TRP A 168 1.02 -8.43 14.71
C TRP A 168 0.81 -9.53 13.66
N TRP A 169 1.77 -9.72 12.74
CA TRP A 169 1.69 -10.81 11.76
C TRP A 169 1.84 -12.17 12.45
N TRP A 170 2.83 -12.29 13.34
CA TRP A 170 3.10 -13.53 14.07
C TRP A 170 1.97 -13.90 15.02
N GLU A 171 1.40 -12.94 15.75
CA GLU A 171 0.22 -13.16 16.60
C GLU A 171 -0.95 -13.76 15.80
N GLN A 172 -1.20 -13.23 14.60
CA GLN A 172 -2.29 -13.70 13.74
C GLN A 172 -1.99 -15.05 13.09
N TYR A 173 -0.74 -15.27 12.69
CA TYR A 173 -0.29 -16.57 12.19
C TYR A 173 -0.42 -17.66 13.25
N GLU A 174 0.00 -17.40 14.49
CA GLU A 174 -0.11 -18.33 15.61
C GLU A 174 -1.58 -18.62 15.95
N ASP A 175 -2.43 -17.59 15.96
CA ASP A 175 -3.85 -17.76 16.22
C ASP A 175 -4.55 -18.61 15.15
N MET A 176 -4.30 -18.29 13.88
CA MET A 176 -4.78 -19.08 12.74
C MET A 176 -4.27 -20.52 12.81
N SER A 177 -2.98 -20.72 13.08
CA SER A 177 -2.35 -22.06 13.12
C SER A 177 -3.00 -22.99 14.15
N ARG A 178 -3.50 -22.45 15.27
CA ARG A 178 -4.23 -23.24 16.29
C ARG A 178 -5.60 -23.72 15.83
N GLN A 179 -6.15 -23.12 14.77
CA GLN A 179 -7.48 -23.42 14.24
C GLN A 179 -7.44 -24.30 12.98
N LEU A 180 -6.25 -24.49 12.39
CA LEU A 180 -6.08 -25.31 11.20
C LEU A 180 -5.95 -26.80 11.56
N ASP A 181 -6.46 -27.67 10.69
CA ASP A 181 -6.13 -29.09 10.74
C ASP A 181 -4.67 -29.34 10.32
N SER A 182 -4.20 -30.57 10.50
CA SER A 182 -2.80 -30.93 10.24
C SER A 182 -2.36 -30.73 8.77
N GLU A 183 -3.28 -30.92 7.81
CA GLU A 183 -2.96 -30.79 6.40
C GLU A 183 -2.82 -29.32 6.01
N ALA A 184 -3.80 -28.50 6.41
CA ALA A 184 -3.75 -27.06 6.19
C ALA A 184 -2.58 -26.41 6.93
N LEU A 185 -2.30 -26.82 8.17
CA LEU A 185 -1.17 -26.32 8.93
C LEU A 185 0.17 -26.64 8.26
N ALA A 186 0.34 -27.86 7.74
CA ALA A 186 1.55 -28.25 7.01
C ALA A 186 1.75 -27.39 5.75
N LEU A 187 0.67 -27.12 5.00
CA LEU A 187 0.72 -26.27 3.81
C LEU A 187 1.15 -24.85 4.15
N VAL A 188 0.51 -24.21 5.13
CA VAL A 188 0.84 -22.83 5.50
C VAL A 188 2.24 -22.75 6.12
N SER A 189 2.60 -23.66 7.02
CA SER A 189 3.91 -23.63 7.69
C SER A 189 5.07 -23.84 6.71
N SER A 190 4.84 -24.48 5.55
CA SER A 190 5.88 -24.72 4.54
C SER A 190 6.47 -23.44 3.92
N ILE A 191 5.74 -22.32 4.01
CA ILE A 191 6.14 -21.02 3.46
C ILE A 191 6.53 -19.99 4.53
N VAL A 192 6.56 -20.41 5.80
CA VAL A 192 6.89 -19.58 6.95
C VAL A 192 8.17 -20.09 7.57
N ALA A 193 9.07 -19.17 7.93
CA ALA A 193 10.32 -19.50 8.59
C ALA A 193 10.04 -20.28 9.88
N PRO A 194 10.82 -21.34 10.16
CA PRO A 194 10.68 -22.08 11.41
C PRO A 194 10.91 -21.14 12.60
N ALA A 195 10.25 -21.48 13.70
CA ALA A 195 10.41 -20.82 14.99
C ALA A 195 11.85 -20.92 15.51
#